data_AF-A0A843HRV2-F1
#
_entry.id   AF-A0A843HRV2-F1
#
_cell.length_a   1.000
_cell.length_b   1.000
_cell.length_c   1.000
_cell.angle_alpha   90.00
_cell.angle_beta   90.00
_cell.angle_gamma   90.00
#
_symmetry.space_group_name_H-M   'P 1'
#
loop_
_entity.id
_entity.type
_entity.pdbx_description
1 polymer ?
#
loop_
_entity_poly.entity_id
_entity_poly.type
_entity_poly.pdbx_seq_one_letter_code
_entity_poly.pdbx_strand_id
1 'polypeptide(L)'
;MDKKLFFQALSKFLIGLVIICMLLFIPAGTLDYPNGWLFIALLFIPMFFAGIIMLFKSPDLLRKRLNAKESEDEQKTVILVSGIMFLLAFILAGLNFRFGWFHLPSIVIIIASVIFLLAYIMYAEVLRENEYLSRTVEVSENQKVVDTGLYGLVRHPMYTSTIFPF
;
A
#
# COMPACT_ATOMS: atom_id res chain seq x y z
N MET A 1 10.08 17.23 -15.38
CA MET A 1 9.30 16.72 -14.22
C MET A 1 7.89 17.25 -14.33
N ASP A 2 6.90 16.36 -14.45
CA ASP A 2 5.49 16.74 -14.48
C ASP A 2 5.07 17.26 -13.09
N LYS A 3 4.99 18.59 -12.95
CA LYS A 3 4.65 19.25 -11.68
C LYS A 3 3.27 18.82 -11.18
N LYS A 4 2.30 18.60 -12.08
CA LYS A 4 0.94 18.20 -11.71
C LYS A 4 0.94 16.80 -11.10
N LEU A 5 1.65 15.87 -11.74
CA LEU A 5 1.80 14.50 -11.23
C LEU A 5 2.51 14.48 -9.87
N PHE A 6 3.57 15.27 -9.69
CA PHE A 6 4.27 15.41 -8.42
C PHE A 6 3.33 15.88 -7.30
N PHE A 7 2.59 16.98 -7.51
CA PHE A 7 1.66 17.49 -6.50
C PHE A 7 0.51 16.51 -6.21
N GLN A 8 0.04 15.78 -7.23
CA GLN A 8 -0.97 14.73 -7.04
C GLN A 8 -0.43 13.57 -6.19
N ALA A 9 0.79 13.11 -6.47
CA ALA A 9 1.43 12.05 -5.70
C ALA A 9 1.67 12.48 -4.24
N LEU A 10 2.23 13.66 -4.05
CA LEU A 10 2.56 14.21 -2.74
C LEU A 10 1.30 14.45 -1.89
N SER A 11 0.25 15.04 -2.48
CA SER A 11 -1.02 15.26 -1.77
C SER A 11 -1.65 13.95 -1.31
N LYS A 12 -1.74 12.94 -2.19
CA LYS A 12 -2.28 11.62 -1.82
C LYS A 12 -1.45 10.93 -0.75
N PHE A 13 -0.12 11.03 -0.83
CA PHE A 13 0.78 10.49 0.18
C PHE A 13 0.55 11.15 1.54
N LEU A 14 0.52 12.48 1.61
CA LEU A 14 0.31 13.22 2.86
C LEU A 14 -1.08 13.00 3.44
N ILE A 15 -2.12 13.00 2.61
CA ILE A 15 -3.50 12.69 3.05
C ILE A 15 -3.55 11.27 3.63
N GLY A 16 -2.96 10.28 2.94
CA GLY A 16 -2.88 8.91 3.44
C GLY A 16 -2.17 8.83 4.78
N LEU A 17 -1.03 9.50 4.93
CA LEU A 17 -0.26 9.54 6.17
C LEU A 17 -1.09 10.12 7.32
N VAL A 18 -1.74 11.26 7.09
CA VAL A 18 -2.60 11.90 8.09
C VAL A 18 -3.78 11.00 8.48
N ILE A 19 -4.43 10.36 7.51
CA ILE A 19 -5.53 9.41 7.77
C ILE A 19 -5.05 8.25 8.65
N ILE A 20 -3.94 7.60 8.31
CA ILE A 20 -3.40 6.47 9.10
C ILE A 20 -3.00 6.92 10.50
N CYS A 21 -2.34 8.08 10.65
CA CYS A 21 -2.04 8.65 11.95
C CYS A 21 -3.31 8.87 12.78
N MET A 22 -4.36 9.46 12.19
CA MET A 22 -5.63 9.67 12.89
C MET A 22 -6.28 8.34 13.30
N LEU A 23 -6.32 7.36 12.40
CA LEU A 23 -6.93 6.06 12.66
C LEU A 23 -6.19 5.25 13.74
N LEU A 24 -4.89 5.45 13.93
CA LEU A 24 -4.11 4.77 14.96
C LEU A 24 -4.11 5.53 16.29
N PHE A 25 -3.78 6.82 16.26
CA PHE A 25 -3.50 7.59 17.49
C PHE A 25 -4.74 8.15 18.17
N ILE A 26 -5.82 8.47 17.43
CA ILE A 26 -7.07 8.91 18.06
C ILE A 26 -7.65 7.78 18.92
N PRO A 27 -7.77 6.53 18.42
CA PRO A 27 -8.27 5.43 19.25
C PRO A 27 -7.29 5.02 20.34
N ALA A 28 -5.97 5.08 20.09
CA ALA A 28 -4.94 4.86 21.10
C ALA A 28 -5.01 5.88 22.26
N GLY A 29 -5.43 7.11 21.98
CA GLY A 29 -5.52 8.20 22.96
C GLY A 29 -4.17 8.79 23.37
N THR A 30 -3.08 8.42 22.69
CA THR A 30 -1.72 8.94 22.91
C THR A 30 -0.88 8.78 21.65
N LEU A 31 0.17 9.59 21.53
CA LEU A 31 1.23 9.42 20.52
C LEU A 31 2.34 8.46 20.97
N ASP A 32 2.35 8.08 22.24
CA ASP A 32 3.31 7.15 22.84
C ASP A 32 2.96 5.68 22.51
N TYR A 33 2.72 5.41 21.23
CA TYR A 33 2.43 4.08 20.70
C TYR A 33 3.54 3.64 19.73
N PRO A 34 4.64 3.04 20.23
CA PRO A 34 5.82 2.71 19.41
C PRO A 34 5.50 1.82 18.20
N ASN A 35 4.64 0.82 18.36
CA ASN A 35 4.28 -0.08 17.25
C ASN A 35 3.43 0.64 16.18
N GLY A 36 2.66 1.67 16.55
CA GLY A 36 1.96 2.52 15.59
C GLY A 36 2.94 3.30 14.71
N TRP A 37 3.98 3.88 15.32
CA TRP A 37 5.06 4.55 14.58
C TRP A 37 5.87 3.58 13.72
N LEU A 38 6.19 2.39 14.24
CA LEU A 38 6.85 1.33 13.47
C LEU A 38 6.04 0.99 12.21
N PHE A 39 4.74 0.75 12.35
CA PHE A 39 3.87 0.45 11.21
C PHE A 39 3.84 1.60 10.19
N ILE A 40 3.70 2.85 10.65
CA ILE A 40 3.75 4.03 9.78
C ILE A 40 5.07 4.09 9.03
N ALA A 41 6.20 3.85 9.69
CA ALA A 41 7.51 3.83 9.04
C ALA A 41 7.62 2.72 7.99
N LEU A 42 7.20 1.49 8.33
CA LEU A 42 7.21 0.34 7.42
C LEU A 42 6.33 0.57 6.18
N LEU A 43 5.19 1.24 6.34
CA LEU A 43 4.28 1.52 5.24
C LEU A 43 4.73 2.70 4.37
N PHE A 44 5.07 3.83 4.99
CA PHE A 44 5.27 5.09 4.26
C PHE A 44 6.68 5.32 3.75
N ILE A 45 7.73 4.80 4.42
CA ILE A 45 9.11 5.00 3.96
C ILE A 45 9.34 4.29 2.61
N PRO A 46 9.04 2.99 2.45
CA PRO A 46 9.19 2.33 1.15
C PRO A 46 8.27 2.94 0.08
N MET A 47 7.05 3.34 0.46
CA MET A 47 6.10 4.02 -0.44
C MET A 47 6.66 5.32 -1.00
N PHE A 48 7.30 6.12 -0.15
CA PHE A 48 7.92 7.38 -0.54
C PHE A 48 9.02 7.15 -1.58
N PHE A 49 9.94 6.21 -1.33
CA PHE A 49 11.01 5.89 -2.26
C PHE A 49 10.49 5.29 -3.56
N ALA A 50 9.54 4.36 -3.51
CA ALA A 50 8.91 3.80 -4.70
C ALA A 50 8.23 4.89 -5.54
N GLY A 51 7.50 5.81 -4.91
CA GLY A 51 6.86 6.95 -5.56
C GLY A 51 7.86 7.88 -6.25
N ILE A 52 8.99 8.19 -5.60
CA ILE A 52 10.09 8.96 -6.20
C ILE A 52 10.67 8.22 -7.41
N ILE A 53 11.01 6.94 -7.26
CA ILE A 53 11.59 6.14 -8.33
C ILE A 53 10.66 6.11 -9.54
N MET A 54 9.37 5.88 -9.34
CA MET A 54 8.38 5.89 -10.42
C MET A 54 8.22 7.28 -11.04
N LEU A 55 8.23 8.35 -10.25
CA LEU A 55 8.11 9.71 -10.78
C LEU A 55 9.22 10.05 -11.79
N PHE A 56 10.43 9.53 -11.56
CA PHE A 56 11.58 9.77 -12.44
C PHE A 56 11.76 8.72 -13.53
N LYS A 57 11.55 7.44 -13.24
CA LYS A 57 11.80 6.34 -14.18
C LYS A 57 10.57 5.91 -14.99
N SER A 58 9.37 6.03 -14.43
CA SER A 58 8.13 5.52 -15.03
C SER A 58 6.90 6.37 -14.66
N PRO A 59 6.87 7.67 -15.04
CA PRO A 59 5.83 8.61 -14.64
C PRO A 59 4.42 8.20 -15.13
N ASP A 60 4.33 7.54 -16.29
CA ASP A 60 3.05 7.04 -16.81
C ASP A 60 2.49 5.89 -15.95
N LEU A 61 3.36 5.00 -15.47
CA LEU A 61 2.97 3.98 -14.51
C LEU A 61 2.48 4.63 -13.21
N LEU A 62 3.18 5.65 -12.70
CA LEU A 62 2.74 6.38 -11.51
C LEU A 62 1.36 7.02 -11.74
N ARG A 63 1.12 7.62 -12.90
CA ARG A 63 -0.17 8.20 -13.26
C ARG A 63 -1.29 7.16 -13.26
N LYS A 64 -1.08 5.98 -13.86
CA LYS A 64 -2.03 4.86 -13.82
C LYS A 64 -2.31 4.42 -12.39
N ARG A 65 -1.26 4.22 -11.58
CA ARG A 65 -1.41 3.80 -10.17
C ARG A 65 -2.09 4.85 -9.29
N LEU A 66 -1.96 6.15 -9.59
CA LEU A 66 -2.67 7.20 -8.88
C LEU A 66 -4.11 7.37 -9.39
N ASN A 67 -4.46 6.88 -10.57
CA ASN A 67 -5.85 6.75 -10.98
C ASN A 67 -6.49 5.59 -10.23
N ALA A 68 -7.56 5.87 -9.50
CA ALA A 68 -8.26 4.88 -8.66
C ALA A 68 -9.78 4.98 -8.88
N LYS A 69 -10.21 5.52 -10.02
CA LYS A 69 -11.61 5.64 -10.37
C LYS A 69 -12.08 4.30 -10.92
N GLU A 70 -12.83 3.58 -10.10
CA GLU A 70 -13.49 2.34 -10.52
C GLU A 70 -14.84 2.65 -11.17
N SER A 71 -15.13 2.04 -12.31
CA SER A 71 -16.39 2.19 -13.04
C SER A 71 -17.37 1.06 -12.73
N GLU A 72 -16.88 -0.14 -12.46
CA GLU A 72 -17.68 -1.34 -12.21
C GLU A 72 -18.31 -1.29 -10.81
N ASP A 73 -19.64 -1.40 -10.76
CA ASP A 73 -20.40 -1.24 -9.50
C ASP A 73 -20.11 -2.36 -8.49
N GLU A 74 -19.88 -3.59 -8.96
CA GLU A 74 -19.45 -4.70 -8.12
C GLU A 74 -18.09 -4.41 -7.45
N GLN A 75 -17.14 -3.88 -8.22
CA GLN A 75 -15.81 -3.55 -7.69
C GLN A 75 -15.85 -2.35 -6.74
N LYS A 76 -16.69 -1.33 -7.00
CA LYS A 76 -16.93 -0.24 -6.04
C LYS A 76 -17.44 -0.76 -4.70
N THR A 77 -18.34 -1.74 -4.73
CA THR A 77 -18.88 -2.37 -3.52
C THR A 77 -17.78 -3.09 -2.75
N VAL A 78 -16.94 -3.87 -3.44
CA VAL A 78 -15.77 -4.53 -2.82
C VAL A 78 -14.83 -3.49 -2.21
N ILE A 79 -14.48 -2.42 -2.94
CA ILE A 79 -13.61 -1.34 -2.44
C ILE A 79 -14.20 -0.71 -1.17
N LEU A 80 -15.51 -0.47 -1.13
CA LEU A 80 -16.17 0.09 0.05
C LEU A 80 -16.08 -0.85 1.25
N VAL A 81 -16.43 -2.12 1.08
CA VAL A 81 -16.39 -3.13 2.16
C VAL A 81 -14.96 -3.34 2.65
N SER A 82 -13.99 -3.46 1.74
CA SER A 82 -12.57 -3.53 2.09
C SER A 82 -12.10 -2.26 2.83
N GLY A 83 -12.59 -1.08 2.45
CA GLY A 83 -12.29 0.18 3.12
C GLY A 83 -12.81 0.21 4.57
N ILE A 84 -14.02 -0.30 4.80
CA ILE A 84 -14.59 -0.43 6.15
C ILE A 84 -13.76 -1.41 6.98
N MET A 85 -13.42 -2.57 6.43
CA MET A 85 -12.57 -3.56 7.10
C MET A 85 -11.20 -2.97 7.48
N PHE A 86 -10.57 -2.23 6.56
CA PHE A 86 -9.30 -1.56 6.78
C PHE A 86 -9.41 -0.51 7.92
N LEU A 87 -10.44 0.35 7.88
CA LEU A 87 -10.71 1.34 8.92
C LEU A 87 -10.89 0.69 10.30
N LEU A 88 -11.68 -0.37 10.38
CA LEU A 88 -11.89 -1.11 11.63
C LEU A 88 -10.59 -1.72 12.15
N ALA A 89 -9.74 -2.27 11.28
CA ALA A 89 -8.46 -2.85 11.70
C ALA A 89 -7.55 -1.83 12.40
N PHE A 90 -7.39 -0.62 11.86
CA PHE A 90 -6.58 0.42 12.51
C PHE A 90 -7.18 0.91 13.81
N ILE A 91 -8.50 1.11 13.85
CA ILE A 91 -9.19 1.54 15.06
C ILE A 91 -9.01 0.49 16.15
N LEU A 92 -9.22 -0.78 15.83
CA LEU A 92 -9.03 -1.88 16.77
C LEU A 92 -7.57 -2.00 17.23
N ALA A 93 -6.58 -1.76 16.35
CA ALA A 93 -5.17 -1.74 16.75
C ALA A 93 -4.87 -0.63 17.79
N GLY A 94 -5.40 0.58 17.58
CA GLY A 94 -5.29 1.68 18.53
C GLY A 94 -6.00 1.39 19.85
N LEU A 95 -7.23 0.87 19.81
CA LEU A 95 -7.98 0.49 21.01
C LEU A 95 -7.31 -0.68 21.76
N ASN A 96 -6.74 -1.65 21.04
CA ASN A 96 -5.97 -2.74 21.64
C ASN A 96 -4.77 -2.19 22.42
N PHE A 97 -4.06 -1.21 21.86
CA PHE A 97 -2.97 -0.54 22.59
C PHE A 97 -3.49 0.20 23.84
N ARG A 98 -4.57 0.97 23.70
CA ARG A 98 -5.15 1.77 24.78
C ARG A 98 -5.66 0.92 25.95
N PHE A 99 -6.36 -0.17 25.65
CA PHE A 99 -7.01 -1.01 26.66
C PHE A 99 -6.20 -2.26 27.01
N GLY A 100 -5.10 -2.52 26.30
CA GLY A 100 -4.22 -3.66 26.56
C GLY A 100 -4.90 -5.01 26.38
N TRP A 101 -5.81 -5.17 25.40
CA TRP A 101 -6.56 -6.41 25.25
C TRP A 101 -5.64 -7.62 25.01
N PHE A 102 -4.63 -7.46 24.14
CA PHE A 102 -3.65 -8.51 23.85
C PHE A 102 -2.23 -7.92 23.71
N HIS A 103 -1.26 -8.65 24.26
CA HIS A 103 0.16 -8.37 24.10
C HIS A 103 0.81 -9.47 23.26
N LEU A 104 1.40 -9.09 22.12
CA LEU A 104 2.16 -10.00 21.28
C LEU A 104 3.64 -9.97 21.68
N PRO A 105 4.32 -11.14 21.70
CA PRO A 105 5.78 -11.18 21.89
C PRO A 105 6.51 -10.37 20.80
N SER A 106 7.58 -9.69 21.17
CA SER A 106 8.36 -8.84 20.23
C SER A 106 8.87 -9.61 19.01
N ILE A 107 9.13 -10.91 19.13
CA ILE A 107 9.56 -11.74 18.00
C ILE A 107 8.50 -11.82 16.90
N VAL A 108 7.21 -11.84 17.25
CA VAL A 108 6.11 -11.86 16.28
C VAL A 108 6.09 -10.55 15.50
N ILE A 109 6.29 -9.42 16.19
CA ILE A 109 6.35 -8.09 15.59
C ILE A 109 7.52 -8.00 14.61
N ILE A 110 8.70 -8.52 14.99
CA ILE A 110 9.89 -8.53 14.13
C ILE A 110 9.64 -9.37 12.88
N ILE A 111 9.15 -10.61 13.03
CA ILE A 111 8.86 -11.51 11.91
C ILE A 111 7.85 -10.87 10.96
N ALA A 112 6.75 -10.32 11.49
CA ALA A 112 5.74 -9.63 10.69
C ALA A 112 6.32 -8.42 9.94
N SER A 113 7.18 -7.64 10.58
CA SER A 113 7.85 -6.48 9.96
C SER A 113 8.77 -6.90 8.81
N VAL A 114 9.51 -8.00 8.97
CA VAL A 114 10.38 -8.55 7.91
C VAL A 114 9.54 -9.05 6.74
N ILE A 115 8.49 -9.82 7.00
CA ILE A 115 7.57 -10.32 5.97
C ILE A 115 6.94 -9.14 5.21
N PHE A 116 6.50 -8.11 5.93
CA PHE A 116 5.93 -6.91 5.35
C PHE A 116 6.90 -6.21 4.39
N LEU A 117 8.17 -6.04 4.79
CA LEU A 117 9.19 -5.42 3.93
C LEU A 117 9.52 -6.28 2.71
N LEU A 118 9.61 -7.60 2.85
CA LEU A 118 9.82 -8.51 1.71
C LEU A 118 8.67 -8.44 0.72
N ALA A 119 7.43 -8.39 1.20
CA ALA A 119 6.25 -8.18 0.38
C ALA A 119 6.29 -6.83 -0.35
N TYR A 120 6.74 -5.77 0.33
CA TYR A 120 6.92 -4.45 -0.27
C TYR A 120 7.99 -4.45 -1.38
N ILE A 121 9.11 -5.14 -1.17
CA ILE A 121 10.16 -5.29 -2.18
C ILE A 121 9.63 -6.05 -3.40
N MET A 122 8.92 -7.16 -3.17
CA MET A 122 8.29 -7.92 -4.25
C MET A 122 7.27 -7.06 -5.02
N TYR A 123 6.44 -6.29 -4.33
CA TYR A 123 5.50 -5.36 -4.93
C TYR A 123 6.21 -4.29 -5.77
N ALA A 124 7.31 -3.72 -5.27
CA ALA A 124 8.10 -2.74 -6.00
C ALA A 124 8.75 -3.34 -7.26
N GLU A 125 9.21 -4.59 -7.19
CA GLU A 125 9.75 -5.30 -8.35
C GLU A 125 8.68 -5.60 -9.40
N VAL A 126 7.49 -5.99 -8.98
CA VAL A 126 6.33 -6.18 -9.86
C VAL A 126 5.99 -4.87 -10.60
N LEU A 127 6.02 -3.72 -9.89
CA LEU A 127 5.85 -2.41 -10.52
C LEU A 127 6.97 -2.08 -11.51
N ARG A 128 8.21 -2.51 -11.25
CA ARG A 128 9.34 -2.30 -12.14
C ARG A 128 9.23 -3.13 -13.42
N GLU A 129 8.76 -4.36 -13.31
CA GLU A 129 8.64 -5.31 -14.44
C GLU A 129 7.45 -5.00 -15.36
N ASN A 130 6.37 -4.43 -14.84
CA ASN A 130 5.14 -4.25 -15.60
C ASN A 130 4.63 -2.80 -15.63
N GLU A 131 4.93 -2.11 -16.73
CA GLU A 131 4.49 -0.74 -17.04
C GLU A 131 2.97 -0.60 -17.32
N TYR A 132 2.28 -1.72 -17.54
CA TYR A 132 0.84 -1.76 -17.79
C TYR A 132 0.00 -1.87 -16.51
N LEU A 133 0.61 -1.97 -15.33
CA LEU A 133 -0.12 -2.12 -14.07
C LEU A 133 -0.99 -0.89 -13.76
N SER A 134 -2.30 -1.05 -13.98
CA SER A 134 -3.34 -0.14 -13.51
C SER A 134 -3.95 -0.64 -12.19
N ARG A 135 -4.71 0.21 -11.50
CA ARG A 135 -5.52 -0.20 -10.33
C ARG A 135 -6.88 -0.76 -10.73
N THR A 136 -7.35 -0.39 -11.91
CA THR A 136 -8.59 -0.84 -12.53
C THR A 136 -8.25 -1.73 -13.72
N VAL A 137 -9.17 -2.60 -14.13
CA VAL A 137 -8.95 -3.44 -15.31
C VAL A 137 -9.10 -2.56 -16.56
N GLU A 138 -8.01 -2.38 -17.28
CA GLU A 138 -7.95 -1.56 -18.49
C GLU A 138 -7.28 -2.34 -19.62
N VAL A 139 -7.73 -2.11 -20.85
CA VAL A 139 -7.07 -2.63 -22.05
C VAL A 139 -6.20 -1.52 -22.62
N SER A 140 -4.91 -1.77 -22.79
CA SER A 140 -3.97 -0.83 -23.42
C SER A 140 -3.65 -1.29 -24.84
N GLU A 141 -3.70 -0.37 -25.79
CA GLU A 141 -3.19 -0.63 -27.14
C GLU A 141 -1.70 -0.98 -27.06
N ASN A 142 -1.25 -1.93 -27.90
CA ASN A 142 0.12 -2.42 -27.97
C ASN A 142 0.68 -3.05 -26.68
N GLN A 143 -0.19 -3.44 -25.73
CA GLN A 143 0.23 -4.14 -24.53
C GLN A 143 0.92 -5.47 -24.87
N LYS A 144 2.12 -5.66 -24.33
CA LYS A 144 2.86 -6.93 -24.41
C LYS A 144 2.66 -7.73 -23.14
N VAL A 145 2.56 -9.05 -23.29
CA VAL A 145 2.56 -9.95 -22.13
C VAL A 145 3.96 -9.94 -21.51
N VAL A 146 4.01 -9.69 -20.20
CA VAL A 146 5.25 -9.79 -19.43
C VAL A 146 5.36 -11.24 -18.94
N ASP A 147 6.38 -11.96 -19.42
CA ASP A 147 6.64 -13.38 -19.12
C ASP A 147 8.04 -13.62 -18.55
N THR A 148 8.79 -12.55 -18.26
CA THR A 148 10.11 -12.59 -17.63
C THR A 148 10.03 -12.29 -16.13
N GLY A 149 11.10 -12.59 -15.39
CA GLY A 149 11.19 -12.19 -13.98
C GLY A 149 10.16 -12.88 -13.10
N LEU A 150 9.49 -12.14 -12.21
CA LEU A 150 8.46 -12.69 -11.32
C LEU A 150 7.25 -13.24 -12.08
N TYR A 151 6.90 -12.61 -13.21
CA TYR A 151 5.81 -13.07 -14.07
C TYR A 151 6.10 -14.40 -14.76
N GLY A 152 7.37 -14.77 -14.92
CA GLY A 152 7.77 -16.10 -15.42
C GLY A 152 7.57 -17.22 -14.39
N LEU A 153 7.48 -16.89 -13.10
CA LEU A 153 7.27 -17.86 -12.01
C LEU A 153 5.79 -18.01 -11.65
N VAL A 154 5.06 -16.89 -11.57
CA VAL A 154 3.65 -16.85 -11.16
C VAL A 154 2.90 -15.83 -12.01
N ARG A 155 1.68 -16.18 -12.46
CA ARG A 155 0.87 -15.31 -13.35
C ARG A 155 0.40 -13.99 -12.70
N HIS A 156 0.24 -13.99 -11.38
CA HIS A 156 -0.26 -12.84 -10.61
C HIS A 156 0.66 -12.50 -9.44
N PRO A 157 1.92 -12.11 -9.69
CA PRO A 157 2.89 -11.86 -8.62
C PRO A 157 2.49 -10.64 -7.78
N MET A 158 1.76 -9.69 -8.37
CA MET A 158 1.14 -8.57 -7.65
C MET A 158 0.23 -9.05 -6.52
N TYR A 159 -0.66 -10.01 -6.80
CA TYR A 159 -1.60 -10.51 -5.79
C TYR A 159 -0.87 -11.24 -4.67
N THR A 160 0.14 -12.05 -5.02
CA THR A 160 1.03 -12.69 -4.04
C THR A 160 1.68 -11.66 -3.12
N SER A 161 2.23 -10.59 -3.69
CA SER A 161 2.86 -9.52 -2.91
C SER A 161 1.89 -8.78 -1.99
N THR A 162 0.60 -8.70 -2.36
CA THR A 162 -0.41 -7.99 -1.57
C THR A 162 -1.06 -8.83 -0.50
N ILE A 163 -0.92 -10.16 -0.48
CA ILE A 163 -1.56 -11.00 0.55
C ILE A 163 -0.87 -10.87 1.91
N PHE A 164 0.45 -10.70 1.92
CA PHE A 164 1.25 -10.67 3.16
C PHE A 164 1.19 -9.37 3.98
N PRO A 165 1.00 -8.18 3.39
CA PRO A 165 0.88 -6.93 4.15
C PRO A 165 -0.44 -6.72 4.92
N PHE A 166 -1.42 -7.62 4.80
CA PHE A 166 -2.72 -7.55 5.48
C PHE A 166 -2.78 -8.42 6.73
#